data_AF-A0A1W1YU07-F1
#
_entry.id   AF-A0A1W1YU07-F1
#
_cell.length_a   1.000
_cell.length_b   1.000
_cell.length_c   1.000
_cell.angle_alpha   90.00
_cell.angle_beta   90.00
_cell.angle_gamma   90.00
#
_symmetry.space_group_name_H-M   'P 1'
#
loop_
_entity.id
_entity.type
_entity.pdbx_description
1 polymer ?
#
loop_
_entity_poly.entity_id
_entity_poly.type
_entity_poly.pdbx_seq_one_letter_code
_entity_poly.pdbx_strand_id
1 'polypeptide(L)'
;MKKLLFIIFILTVFDAVCTAAGMLCGAVQEANPVMVQFMAWHPGAASALVCAAVGGILLGLYRVRSRIKWLFSAMTAVLIAKIGIAVIHVMWISQVI
;
A
#
# COMPACT_ATOMS: atom_id res chain seq x y z
N MET A 1 -6.03 9.10 -15.25
CA MET A 1 -5.00 8.06 -14.96
C MET A 1 -3.83 8.58 -14.12
N LYS A 2 -3.13 9.68 -14.47
CA LYS A 2 -2.03 10.21 -13.62
C LYS A 2 -2.43 10.41 -12.15
N LYS A 3 -3.50 11.18 -11.92
CA LYS A 3 -4.06 11.45 -10.58
C LYS A 3 -4.42 10.15 -9.84
N LEU A 4 -5.08 9.21 -10.52
CA LEU A 4 -5.46 7.91 -9.97
C LEU A 4 -4.25 7.11 -9.47
N LEU A 5 -3.21 6.94 -10.30
CA LEU A 5 -1.99 6.24 -9.91
C LEU A 5 -1.27 6.93 -8.76
N PHE A 6 -1.27 8.27 -8.75
CA PHE A 6 -0.68 9.05 -7.66
C PHE A 6 -1.42 8.86 -6.34
N ILE A 7 -2.76 8.84 -6.35
CA ILE A 7 -3.57 8.57 -5.16
C ILE A 7 -3.31 7.14 -4.66
N ILE A 8 -3.27 6.14 -5.55
CA ILE A 8 -2.95 4.75 -5.19
C ILE A 8 -1.56 4.66 -4.54
N PHE A 9 -0.59 5.41 -5.06
CA PHE A 9 0.75 5.47 -4.48
C PHE A 9 0.73 6.07 -3.08
N ILE A 10 0.06 7.22 -2.88
CA ILE A 10 -0.09 7.83 -1.55
C ILE A 10 -0.76 6.85 -0.56
N LEU A 11 -1.85 6.20 -0.97
CA LEU A 11 -2.52 5.21 -0.13
C LEU A 11 -1.64 4.01 0.18
N THR A 12 -0.73 3.64 -0.72
CA THR A 12 0.25 2.58 -0.46
C THR A 12 1.30 3.01 0.55
N VAL A 13 1.79 4.25 0.45
CA VAL A 13 2.72 4.81 1.46
C VAL A 13 2.03 4.85 2.83
N PHE A 14 0.80 5.35 2.89
CA PHE A 14 0.01 5.37 4.12
C PHE A 14 -0.16 3.95 4.71
N ASP A 15 -0.62 3.00 3.91
CA ASP A 15 -0.79 1.59 4.31
C ASP A 15 0.52 0.97 4.83
N ALA A 16 1.64 1.18 4.13
CA ALA A 16 2.94 0.66 4.54
C ALA A 16 3.46 1.29 5.86
N VAL A 17 3.16 2.57 6.10
CA VAL A 17 3.52 3.26 7.35
C VAL A 17 2.63 2.77 8.49
N CYS A 18 1.31 2.67 8.29
CA CYS A 18 0.38 2.18 9.30
C CYS A 18 0.66 0.73 9.69
N THR A 19 0.94 -0.15 8.73
CA THR A 19 1.32 -1.55 9.01
C THR A 19 2.63 -1.62 9.80
N ALA A 20 3.66 -0.86 9.42
CA ALA A 20 4.92 -0.83 10.17
C ALA A 20 4.73 -0.30 11.61
N ALA A 21 3.98 0.79 11.77
CA ALA A 21 3.66 1.33 13.10
C ALA A 21 2.83 0.34 13.93
N GLY A 22 1.83 -0.31 13.34
CA GLY A 22 0.98 -1.28 14.02
C GLY A 22 1.69 -2.56 14.43
N MET A 23 2.64 -3.01 13.63
CA MET A 23 3.54 -4.09 14.04
C MET A 23 4.45 -3.68 15.19
N LEU A 24 5.04 -2.47 15.15
CA LEU A 24 5.92 -1.96 16.21
C LEU A 24 5.19 -1.81 17.54
N CYS A 25 3.92 -1.41 17.52
CA CYS A 25 3.08 -1.30 18.71
C CYS A 25 2.41 -2.63 19.11
N GLY A 26 2.67 -3.72 18.38
CA GLY A 26 2.12 -5.05 18.67
C GLY A 26 0.62 -5.20 18.42
N ALA A 27 -0.02 -4.25 17.73
CA ALA A 27 -1.46 -4.22 17.56
C ALA A 27 -1.93 -4.66 16.15
N VAL A 28 -1.01 -4.94 15.22
CA VAL A 28 -1.27 -5.65 13.96
C VAL A 28 -0.21 -6.74 13.74
N GLN A 29 -0.60 -7.86 13.15
CA GLN A 29 0.32 -8.88 12.66
C GLN A 29 0.30 -8.90 11.12
N GLU A 30 1.48 -8.95 10.52
CA GLU A 30 1.61 -9.15 9.07
C GLU A 30 1.14 -10.57 8.71
N ALA A 31 0.23 -10.69 7.74
CA ALA A 31 -0.32 -11.98 7.32
C ALA A 31 0.54 -12.64 6.25
N ASN A 32 1.35 -11.87 5.53
CA ASN A 32 2.23 -12.41 4.49
C ASN A 32 3.50 -13.03 5.12
N PRO A 33 3.69 -14.36 5.03
CA PRO A 33 4.81 -15.04 5.68
C PRO A 33 6.18 -14.59 5.16
N VAL A 34 6.26 -14.13 3.91
CA VAL A 34 7.50 -13.58 3.34
C VAL A 34 7.82 -12.21 3.94
N MET A 35 6.78 -11.40 4.15
CA MET A 35 6.95 -10.05 4.71
C MET A 35 7.07 -10.05 6.23
N VAL A 36 6.51 -11.04 6.93
CA VAL A 36 6.55 -11.17 8.40
C VAL A 36 7.97 -11.04 8.94
N GLN A 37 8.92 -11.84 8.42
CA GLN A 37 10.29 -11.81 8.93
C GLN A 37 10.98 -10.49 8.61
N PHE A 38 10.75 -9.97 7.41
CA PHE A 38 11.41 -8.75 6.97
C PHE A 38 10.90 -7.50 7.69
N MET A 39 9.58 -7.41 7.90
CA MET A 39 8.96 -6.34 8.69
C MET A 39 9.30 -6.46 10.17
N ALA A 40 9.48 -7.67 10.72
CA ALA A 40 9.86 -7.86 12.12
C ALA A 40 11.31 -7.38 12.39
N TRP A 41 12.24 -7.60 11.46
CA TRP A 41 13.63 -7.18 11.64
C TRP A 41 13.86 -5.73 11.23
N HIS A 42 13.25 -5.28 10.14
CA HIS A 42 13.52 -3.97 9.53
C HIS A 42 12.24 -3.31 8.97
N PRO A 43 11.30 -2.88 9.83
CA PRO A 43 9.99 -2.38 9.38
C PRO A 43 10.11 -1.16 8.45
N GLY A 44 11.04 -0.23 8.72
CA GLY A 44 11.27 0.92 7.85
C GLY A 44 11.80 0.54 6.46
N ALA A 45 12.75 -0.40 6.39
CA ALA A 45 13.30 -0.87 5.11
C ALA A 45 12.27 -1.66 4.30
N ALA A 46 11.47 -2.48 4.98
CA ALA A 46 10.37 -3.22 4.39
C ALA A 46 9.31 -2.27 3.78
N SER A 47 8.87 -1.25 4.51
CA SER A 47 7.93 -0.25 3.99
C SER A 47 8.52 0.53 2.81
N ALA A 48 9.80 0.92 2.87
CA ALA A 48 10.48 1.61 1.77
C ALA A 48 10.56 0.72 0.52
N LEU A 49 10.87 -0.57 0.67
CA LEU A 49 10.92 -1.54 -0.42
C LEU A 49 9.54 -1.71 -1.08
N VAL A 50 8.48 -1.87 -0.29
CA VAL A 50 7.10 -1.97 -0.80
C VAL A 50 6.73 -0.72 -1.58
N CYS A 51 7.02 0.47 -1.04
CA CYS A 51 6.74 1.73 -1.72
C CYS A 51 7.52 1.85 -3.03
N ALA A 52 8.82 1.53 -3.03
CA ALA A 52 9.64 1.56 -4.23
C ALA A 52 9.14 0.58 -5.30
N ALA A 53 8.82 -0.66 -4.91
CA ALA A 53 8.30 -1.68 -5.81
C ALA A 53 6.96 -1.28 -6.43
N VAL A 54 6.00 -0.83 -5.62
CA VAL A 54 4.69 -0.36 -6.11
C VAL A 54 4.85 0.89 -6.97
N GLY A 55 5.70 1.85 -6.58
CA GLY A 55 6.02 3.02 -7.40
C GLY A 55 6.56 2.64 -8.77
N GLY A 56 7.50 1.69 -8.83
CA GLY A 56 8.05 1.14 -10.07
C GLY A 56 6.97 0.49 -10.96
N ILE A 57 6.10 -0.33 -10.37
CA ILE A 57 4.98 -0.97 -11.07
C ILE A 57 4.02 0.08 -11.63
N LEU A 58 3.62 1.08 -10.84
CA LEU A 58 2.71 2.14 -11.27
C LEU A 58 3.32 2.99 -12.40
N LEU A 59 4.64 3.24 -12.35
CA LEU A 59 5.36 3.89 -13.44
C LEU A 59 5.35 3.05 -14.73
N GLY A 60 5.57 1.74 -14.61
CA GLY A 60 5.46 0.79 -15.72
C GLY A 60 4.05 0.80 -16.34
N LEU A 61 3.02 0.68 -15.51
CA LEU A 61 1.61 0.75 -15.93
C LEU A 61 1.29 2.09 -16.59
N TYR A 62 1.81 3.19 -16.05
CA TYR A 62 1.66 4.50 -16.67
C TYR A 62 2.25 4.55 -18.08
N ARG A 63 3.39 3.90 -18.35
CA ARG A 63 3.98 3.88 -19.71
C ARG A 63 3.16 3.09 -20.72
N VAL A 64 2.55 1.97 -20.31
CA VAL A 64 1.74 1.12 -21.21
C VAL A 64 0.26 1.50 -21.26
N ARG A 65 -0.12 2.57 -20.56
CA ARG A 65 -1.50 2.93 -20.26
C ARG A 65 -2.42 3.13 -21.46
N SER A 66 -1.87 3.52 -22.62
CA SER A 66 -2.63 3.71 -23.86
C SER A 66 -2.91 2.41 -24.61
N ARG A 67 -2.16 1.34 -24.31
CA ARG A 67 -2.30 0.04 -24.97
C ARG A 67 -3.35 -0.85 -24.32
N ILE A 68 -3.62 -0.64 -23.02
CA ILE A 68 -4.49 -1.51 -22.23
C ILE A 68 -5.78 -0.76 -21.88
N LYS A 69 -6.86 -1.02 -22.62
CA LYS A 69 -8.15 -0.32 -22.49
C LYS A 69 -8.80 -0.52 -21.11
N TRP A 70 -8.65 -1.70 -20.51
CA TRP A 70 -9.24 -2.05 -19.20
C TRP A 70 -8.41 -1.58 -17.99
N LEU A 71 -7.21 -1.02 -18.22
CA LEU A 71 -6.31 -0.63 -17.14
C LEU A 71 -6.94 0.42 -16.22
N PHE A 72 -7.70 1.37 -16.78
CA PHE A 72 -8.36 2.39 -15.96
C PHE A 72 -9.34 1.77 -14.97
N SER A 73 -10.21 0.86 -15.43
CA SER A 73 -11.18 0.16 -14.58
C SER A 73 -10.50 -0.69 -13.50
N ALA A 74 -9.44 -1.42 -13.86
CA ALA A 74 -8.68 -2.20 -12.89
C ALA A 74 -8.01 -1.31 -11.82
N MET A 75 -7.42 -0.18 -12.22
CA MET A 75 -6.83 0.76 -11.26
C MET A 75 -7.89 1.42 -10.37
N THR A 76 -9.09 1.66 -10.86
CA THR A 76 -10.20 2.14 -10.04
C THR A 76 -10.61 1.10 -8.99
N ALA A 77 -10.68 -0.18 -9.35
CA ALA A 77 -10.94 -1.26 -8.38
C ALA A 77 -9.84 -1.34 -7.30
N VAL A 78 -8.56 -1.22 -7.70
CA VAL A 78 -7.43 -1.15 -6.75
C VAL A 78 -7.56 0.06 -5.82
N LEU A 79 -7.93 1.22 -6.35
CA LEU A 79 -8.16 2.42 -5.53
C LEU A 79 -9.25 2.17 -4.48
N ILE A 80 -10.39 1.59 -4.86
CA ILE A 80 -11.49 1.29 -3.94
C ILE A 80 -11.01 0.35 -2.83
N ALA A 81 -10.29 -0.72 -3.18
CA ALA A 81 -9.72 -1.65 -2.19
C ALA A 81 -8.76 -0.93 -1.23
N LYS A 82 -7.87 -0.08 -1.76
CA LYS A 82 -6.92 0.71 -0.94
C LYS A 82 -7.62 1.71 -0.02
N ILE A 83 -8.71 2.33 -0.45
CA ILE A 83 -9.53 3.18 0.42
C ILE A 83 -10.13 2.36 1.56
N GLY A 84 -10.67 1.17 1.27
CA GLY A 84 -11.19 0.26 2.30
C GLY A 84 -10.13 -0.13 3.34
N ILE A 85 -8.92 -0.48 2.89
CA ILE A 85 -7.79 -0.78 3.79
C ILE A 85 -7.40 0.47 4.62
N ALA A 86 -7.37 1.65 4.01
CA ALA A 86 -7.05 2.88 4.73
C ALA A 86 -8.08 3.18 5.83
N VAL A 87 -9.37 2.93 5.59
CA VAL A 87 -10.42 3.06 6.62
C VAL A 87 -10.17 2.09 7.78
N ILE A 88 -9.79 0.84 7.50
CA ILE A 88 -9.45 -0.15 8.54
C ILE A 88 -8.28 0.37 9.40
N HIS A 89 -7.22 0.90 8.78
CA HIS A 89 -6.09 1.49 9.52
C HIS A 89 -6.52 2.67 10.37
N VAL A 90 -7.35 3.58 9.86
CA VAL A 90 -7.86 4.73 10.65
C VAL A 90 -8.68 4.25 11.84
N MET A 91 -9.58 3.29 11.66
CA MET A 91 -10.36 2.70 12.75
C MET A 91 -9.46 2.06 13.80
N TRP A 92 -8.46 1.30 13.37
CA TRP A 92 -7.52 0.65 14.28
C TRP A 92 -6.67 1.68 15.05
N ILE A 93 -6.11 2.69 14.38
CA ILE A 93 -5.37 3.78 15.03
C ILE A 93 -6.23 4.46 16.10
N SER A 94 -7.52 4.71 15.81
CA SER A 94 -8.44 5.33 16.77
C SER A 94 -8.77 4.49 18.00
N GLN A 95 -8.49 3.18 17.97
CA GLN A 95 -8.64 2.28 19.12
C GLN A 95 -7.35 2.16 19.94
N VAL A 96 -6.20 2.52 19.36
CA VAL A 96 -4.87 2.39 19.97
C VAL A 96 -4.42 3.69 20.65
N ILE A 97 -4.92 4.85 20.20
CA ILE A 97 -4.75 6.18 20.82
C ILE A 97 -5.84 6.40 21.85
#